data_AF-D7MMJ2-F1
#
_entry.id   AF-D7MMJ2-F1
#
_cell.length_a   1.000
_cell.length_b   1.000
_cell.length_c   1.000
_cell.angle_alpha   90.00
_cell.angle_beta   90.00
_cell.angle_gamma   90.00
#
_symmetry.space_group_name_H-M   'P 1'
#
loop_
_entity.id
_entity.type
_entity.pdbx_description
1 polymer ?
#
loop_
_entity_poly.entity_id
_entity_poly.type
_entity_poly.pdbx_seq_one_letter_code
_entity_poly.pdbx_strand_id
1 'polypeptide(L)'
;MCVSCTLKGGRADWLIEKCTELGASSVTPLLTERSSIISENRVDRLERVSFAVATQCQRLHQIVLNPPIKFVTLLDHIFKSKLCLVATAEATPLLNAVNSSAKESSGLLIVGSEGVCYNLTVNYEIEANFTKKEVEMML
;
A
#
# COMPACT_ATOMS: atom_id res chain seq x y z
N MET A 1 0.21 -1.57 7.05
CA MET A 1 -0.47 -2.25 5.91
C MET A 1 -0.11 -1.49 4.64
N CYS A 2 0.30 -2.19 3.58
CA CYS A 2 0.57 -1.59 2.28
C CYS A 2 -0.60 -1.87 1.32
N VAL A 3 -1.04 -0.88 0.57
CA VAL A 3 -2.11 -1.01 -0.43
C VAL A 3 -1.53 -0.69 -1.79
N SER A 4 -1.72 -1.60 -2.75
CA SER A 4 -1.19 -1.45 -4.12
C SER A 4 -2.29 -1.27 -5.15
N CYS A 5 -2.22 -0.21 -5.94
CA CYS A 5 -3.21 0.05 -7.01
C CYS A 5 -3.01 -0.82 -8.27
N THR A 6 -1.90 -1.57 -8.39
CA THR A 6 -1.66 -2.44 -9.54
C THR A 6 -0.68 -3.57 -9.23
N LEU A 7 -1.05 -4.81 -9.58
CA LEU A 7 -0.19 -6.00 -9.51
C LEU A 7 -0.07 -6.68 -10.88
N LYS A 8 0.28 -5.91 -11.91
CA LYS A 8 0.52 -6.43 -13.27
C LYS A 8 1.98 -6.80 -13.51
N GLY A 9 2.19 -7.98 -14.11
CA GLY A 9 3.50 -8.46 -14.56
C GLY A 9 4.54 -8.54 -13.43
N GLY A 10 5.83 -8.43 -13.78
CA GLY A 10 6.94 -8.51 -12.82
C GLY A 10 7.02 -7.37 -11.80
N ARG A 11 6.22 -6.30 -11.96
CA ARG A 11 6.13 -5.22 -10.96
C ARG A 11 5.46 -5.69 -9.67
N ALA A 12 4.60 -6.71 -9.75
CA ALA A 12 3.97 -7.30 -8.58
C ALA A 12 5.01 -7.99 -7.69
N ASP A 13 5.87 -8.80 -8.29
CA ASP A 13 6.96 -9.50 -7.59
C ASP A 13 7.89 -8.47 -6.93
N TRP A 14 8.36 -7.47 -7.69
CA TRP A 14 9.20 -6.39 -7.16
C TRP A 14 8.56 -5.65 -5.99
N LEU A 15 7.25 -5.36 -6.07
CA LEU A 15 6.57 -4.68 -4.98
C LEU A 15 6.48 -5.56 -3.72
N ILE A 16 6.23 -6.86 -3.88
CA ILE A 16 6.21 -7.81 -2.76
C ILE A 16 7.60 -7.96 -2.14
N GLU A 17 8.65 -8.00 -2.96
CA GLU A 17 10.05 -7.97 -2.50
C GLU A 17 10.29 -6.73 -1.63
N LYS A 18 9.98 -5.54 -2.15
CA LYS A 18 10.20 -4.29 -1.40
C LYS A 18 9.34 -4.16 -0.16
N CYS A 19 8.09 -4.59 -0.20
CA CYS A 19 7.24 -4.61 1.00
C CYS A 19 7.81 -5.56 2.07
N THR A 20 8.36 -6.71 1.67
CA THR A 20 8.95 -7.68 2.58
C THR A 20 10.28 -7.18 3.17
N GLU A 21 11.16 -6.60 2.33
CA GLU A 21 12.41 -5.96 2.74
C GLU A 21 12.16 -4.83 3.75
N LEU A 22 11.25 -3.91 3.43
CA LEU A 22 10.92 -2.74 4.25
C LEU A 22 10.07 -3.07 5.48
N GLY A 23 9.50 -4.27 5.53
CA GLY A 23 8.80 -4.76 6.71
C GLY A 23 7.35 -4.39 6.87
N ALA A 24 6.65 -4.27 5.74
CA ALA A 24 5.21 -4.23 5.76
C ALA A 24 4.64 -5.47 6.45
N SER A 25 3.67 -5.30 7.35
CA SER A 25 2.99 -6.46 7.97
C SER A 25 2.06 -7.20 6.98
N SER A 26 1.53 -6.47 6.00
CA SER A 26 0.61 -6.99 5.00
C SER A 26 0.61 -6.15 3.73
N VAL A 27 0.25 -6.78 2.60
CA VAL A 27 0.02 -6.13 1.31
C VAL A 27 -1.38 -6.47 0.83
N THR A 28 -2.14 -5.45 0.44
CA THR A 28 -3.52 -5.59 -0.06
C THR A 28 -3.63 -5.00 -1.46
N PRO A 29 -3.97 -5.81 -2.47
CA PRO A 29 -4.22 -5.30 -3.81
C PRO A 29 -5.51 -4.49 -3.85
N LEU A 30 -5.50 -3.37 -4.57
CA LEU A 30 -6.70 -2.63 -4.93
C LEU A 30 -7.23 -3.11 -6.27
N LEU A 31 -8.50 -3.47 -6.29
CA LEU A 31 -9.23 -3.78 -7.50
C LEU A 31 -9.65 -2.48 -8.17
N THR A 32 -9.04 -2.22 -9.32
CA THR A 32 -9.32 -1.06 -10.18
C THR A 32 -9.83 -1.56 -11.52
N GLU A 33 -10.45 -0.69 -12.32
CA GLU A 33 -10.87 -1.03 -13.69
C GLU A 33 -9.73 -1.60 -14.54
N ARG A 34 -8.49 -1.20 -14.22
CA ARG A 34 -7.28 -1.65 -14.90
C ARG A 34 -6.63 -2.87 -14.25
N SER A 35 -7.04 -3.35 -13.06
CA SER A 35 -6.38 -4.42 -12.29
C SER A 35 -7.34 -5.53 -11.84
N SER A 36 -8.36 -5.84 -12.65
CA SER A 36 -9.54 -6.60 -12.26
C SER A 36 -9.34 -8.09 -11.92
N ILE A 37 -8.18 -8.71 -12.18
CA ILE A 37 -8.01 -10.16 -11.96
C ILE A 37 -6.60 -10.48 -11.44
N ILE A 38 -6.52 -10.89 -10.18
CA ILE A 38 -5.40 -11.69 -9.66
C ILE A 38 -5.88 -13.14 -9.67
N SER A 39 -5.31 -13.96 -10.54
CA SER A 39 -5.61 -15.40 -10.53
C SER A 39 -4.97 -16.08 -9.32
N GLU A 40 -5.52 -17.20 -8.87
CA GLU A 40 -4.96 -18.01 -7.76
C GLU A 40 -3.48 -18.35 -8.00
N ASN A 41 -3.12 -18.75 -9.24
CA ASN A 41 -1.72 -19.00 -9.63
C ASN A 41 -0.77 -17.80 -9.40
N ARG A 42 -1.29 -16.56 -9.39
CA ARG A 42 -0.48 -15.38 -9.08
C ARG A 42 -0.30 -15.19 -7.58
N VAL A 43 -1.30 -15.54 -6.77
CA VAL A 43 -1.19 -15.47 -5.30
C VAL A 43 -0.10 -16.41 -4.83
N ASP A 44 -0.13 -17.68 -5.24
CA ASP A 44 0.90 -18.67 -4.92
C ASP A 44 2.31 -18.21 -5.31
N ARG A 45 2.43 -17.55 -6.48
CA ARG A 45 3.71 -16.99 -6.94
C ARG A 45 4.19 -15.89 -5.99
N LEU A 46 3.32 -14.95 -5.64
CA LEU A 46 3.67 -13.83 -4.76
C LEU A 46 4.00 -14.30 -3.34
N GLU A 47 3.32 -15.34 -2.85
CA GLU A 47 3.66 -15.96 -1.57
C GLU A 47 5.05 -16.58 -1.59
N ARG A 48 5.42 -17.29 -2.66
CA ARG A 48 6.79 -17.82 -2.81
C ARG A 48 7.84 -16.72 -2.88
N VAL A 49 7.57 -15.64 -3.60
CA VAL A 49 8.46 -14.46 -3.65
C VAL A 49 8.63 -13.88 -2.25
N SER A 50 7.53 -13.65 -1.53
CA SER A 50 7.56 -13.15 -0.15
C SER A 50 8.37 -14.06 0.76
N PHE A 51 8.17 -15.37 0.69
CA PHE A 51 8.89 -16.34 1.52
C PHE A 51 10.40 -16.35 1.22
N ALA A 52 10.78 -16.33 -0.06
CA ALA A 52 12.17 -16.28 -0.48
C ALA A 52 12.88 -15.02 0.05
N VAL A 53 12.23 -13.87 -0.08
CA VAL A 53 12.77 -12.58 0.39
C VAL A 53 12.83 -12.54 1.91
N ALA A 54 11.79 -13.00 2.62
CA ALA A 54 11.79 -13.05 4.07
C ALA A 54 12.97 -13.89 4.60
N THR A 55 13.23 -15.03 3.96
CA THR A 55 14.39 -15.89 4.26
C THR A 55 15.71 -15.17 4.01
N GLN A 56 15.85 -14.52 2.84
CA GLN A 56 17.06 -13.78 2.48
C GLN A 56 17.33 -12.60 3.42
N CYS A 57 16.28 -11.91 3.86
CA CYS A 57 16.35 -10.80 4.80
C CYS A 57 16.45 -11.24 6.28
N GLN A 58 16.53 -12.55 6.56
CA GLN A 58 16.54 -13.13 7.92
C GLN A 58 15.34 -12.66 8.76
N ARG A 59 14.18 -12.52 8.11
CA ARG A 59 12.96 -12.04 8.73
C ARG A 59 12.16 -13.21 9.28
N LEU A 60 11.78 -13.13 10.56
CA LEU A 60 10.97 -14.16 11.22
C LEU A 60 9.49 -14.13 10.82
N HIS A 61 9.01 -13.00 10.27
CA HIS A 61 7.60 -12.79 9.97
C HIS A 61 7.38 -12.61 8.48
N GLN A 62 6.60 -13.53 7.91
CA GLN A 62 6.09 -13.43 6.54
C GLN A 62 5.01 -12.35 6.47
N ILE A 63 5.01 -11.60 5.37
CA ILE A 63 3.97 -10.59 5.14
C ILE A 63 2.67 -11.29 4.75
N VAL A 64 1.53 -10.75 5.19
CA VAL A 64 0.23 -11.30 4.80
C VAL A 64 -0.20 -10.72 3.45
N LEU A 65 -0.49 -11.57 2.47
CA LEU A 65 -1.12 -11.16 1.21
C LEU A 65 -2.64 -11.22 1.36
N ASN A 66 -3.27 -10.06 1.45
CA ASN A 66 -4.72 -9.96 1.57
C ASN A 66 -5.40 -10.11 0.21
N PRO A 67 -6.67 -10.57 0.17
CA PRO A 67 -7.44 -10.61 -1.06
C PRO A 67 -7.62 -9.19 -1.64
N PRO A 68 -7.84 -9.06 -2.96
CA PRO A 68 -8.09 -7.76 -3.58
C PRO A 68 -9.34 -7.09 -3.00
N ILE A 69 -9.23 -5.82 -2.61
CA ILE A 69 -10.35 -5.02 -2.10
C ILE A 69 -10.76 -3.95 -3.11
N LYS A 70 -12.01 -3.51 -3.06
CA LYS A 70 -12.49 -2.36 -3.84
C LYS A 70 -12.08 -1.05 -3.17
N PHE A 71 -12.10 0.04 -3.94
CA PHE A 71 -11.81 1.38 -3.41
C PHE A 71 -12.72 1.80 -2.25
N VAL A 72 -14.01 1.47 -2.31
CA VAL A 72 -14.95 1.77 -1.22
C VAL A 72 -14.50 1.11 0.10
N THR A 73 -14.05 -0.14 0.05
CA THR A 73 -13.52 -0.85 1.22
C THR A 73 -12.20 -0.25 1.71
N LEU A 74 -11.36 0.26 0.80
CA LEU A 74 -10.14 0.98 1.17
C LEU A 74 -10.46 2.24 1.99
N LEU A 75 -11.50 2.99 1.63
CA LEU A 75 -11.94 4.16 2.40
C LEU A 75 -12.28 3.79 3.85
N ASP A 76 -12.96 2.66 4.07
CA ASP A 76 -13.25 2.18 5.44
C ASP A 76 -11.97 1.91 6.24
N HIS A 77 -10.93 1.34 5.61
CA HIS A 77 -9.64 1.13 6.25
C HIS A 77 -8.93 2.44 6.58
N ILE A 78 -8.99 3.43 5.68
CA ILE A 78 -8.45 4.77 5.89
C ILE A 78 -9.16 5.46 7.07
N PHE A 79 -10.49 5.41 7.13
CA PHE A 79 -11.26 6.03 8.21
C PHE A 79 -10.97 5.39 9.58
N LYS A 80 -10.66 4.08 9.61
CA LYS A 80 -10.27 3.37 10.84
C LYS A 80 -8.79 3.54 11.20
N SER A 81 -7.92 3.76 10.21
CA SER A 81 -6.49 3.94 10.44
C SER A 81 -6.20 5.29 11.08
N LYS A 82 -5.27 5.32 12.02
CA LYS A 82 -4.83 6.58 12.65
C LYS A 82 -3.82 7.35 11.81
N LEU A 83 -3.00 6.63 11.05
CA LEU A 83 -2.03 7.18 10.09
C LEU A 83 -2.28 6.59 8.71
N CYS A 84 -2.35 7.44 7.70
CA CYS A 84 -2.52 7.03 6.30
C CYS A 84 -1.62 7.87 5.40
N LEU A 85 -0.55 7.26 4.91
CA LEU A 85 0.41 7.88 4.01
C LEU A 85 0.10 7.47 2.57
N VAL A 86 0.26 8.39 1.63
CA VAL A 86 -0.02 8.15 0.22
C VAL A 86 1.23 8.50 -0.58
N ALA A 87 1.82 7.55 -1.30
CA ALA A 87 2.95 7.83 -2.17
C ALA A 87 2.48 8.45 -3.49
N THR A 88 2.97 9.66 -3.81
CA THR A 88 2.63 10.39 -5.04
C THR A 88 3.85 11.14 -5.55
N ALA A 89 3.87 11.51 -6.83
CA ALA A 89 4.83 12.49 -7.31
C ALA A 89 4.66 13.83 -6.56
N GLU A 90 5.75 14.56 -6.35
CA GLU A 90 5.80 15.94 -5.78
C GLU A 90 5.48 16.06 -4.28
N ALA A 91 6.14 15.22 -3.52
CA ALA A 91 5.75 14.80 -2.22
C ALA A 91 6.77 15.21 -1.14
N THR A 92 6.35 15.35 0.12
CA THR A 92 7.30 15.50 1.22
C THR A 92 8.04 14.18 1.48
N PRO A 93 9.36 14.22 1.79
CA PRO A 93 10.09 13.00 2.12
C PRO A 93 9.46 12.27 3.30
N LEU A 94 9.36 10.93 3.22
CA LEU A 94 8.72 10.09 4.24
C LEU A 94 9.23 10.32 5.66
N LEU A 95 10.52 10.60 5.81
CA LEU A 95 11.08 10.85 7.13
C LEU A 95 10.49 12.10 7.77
N ASN A 96 10.24 13.14 6.98
CA ASN A 96 9.59 14.36 7.45
C ASN A 96 8.12 14.08 7.78
N ALA A 97 7.46 13.26 6.97
CA ALA A 97 6.08 12.83 7.18
C ALA A 97 5.84 12.03 8.44
N VAL A 98 6.75 11.12 8.73
CA VAL A 98 6.64 10.29 9.93
C VAL A 98 6.99 11.12 11.17
N ASN A 99 7.85 12.13 11.04
CA ASN A 99 8.25 13.01 12.13
C ASN A 99 7.20 14.07 12.48
N SER A 100 6.45 14.56 11.48
CA SER A 100 5.29 15.44 11.70
C SER A 100 4.13 14.67 12.33
N SER A 101 4.00 13.38 11.97
CA SER A 101 2.93 12.55 12.45
C SER A 101 3.01 12.15 13.91
N ALA A 102 1.84 12.12 14.57
CA ALA A 102 1.71 11.62 15.93
C ALA A 102 2.31 10.20 16.05
N LYS A 103 2.89 9.88 17.21
CA LYS A 103 3.55 8.59 17.53
C LYS A 103 2.59 7.39 17.42
N GLU A 104 2.20 7.03 16.21
CA GLU A 104 1.31 5.91 15.94
C GLU A 104 2.15 4.69 15.58
N SER A 105 1.89 3.59 16.27
CA SER A 105 2.64 2.33 16.10
C SER A 105 2.23 1.55 14.85
N SER A 106 1.20 2.02 14.12
CA SER A 106 0.68 1.35 12.93
C SER A 106 0.00 2.34 11.99
N GLY A 107 0.18 2.14 10.69
CA GLY A 107 -0.46 2.95 9.66
C GLY A 107 -0.72 2.19 8.37
N LEU A 108 -1.41 2.89 7.48
CA LEU A 108 -1.66 2.49 6.11
C LEU A 108 -0.70 3.26 5.20
N LEU A 109 -0.01 2.56 4.30
CA LEU A 109 0.76 3.16 3.22
C LEU A 109 0.10 2.77 1.90
N ILE A 110 -0.32 3.75 1.13
CA ILE A 110 -0.97 3.56 -0.16
C ILE A 110 0.04 3.89 -1.26
N VAL A 111 0.36 2.90 -2.08
CA VAL A 111 1.30 3.03 -3.20
C VAL A 111 0.56 2.73 -4.50
N GLY A 112 0.59 3.65 -5.44
CA GLY A 112 -0.01 3.45 -6.74
C GLY A 112 0.88 3.89 -7.89
N SER A 113 0.57 3.40 -9.10
CA SER A 113 1.15 3.93 -10.34
C SER A 113 0.60 5.32 -10.64
N GLU A 114 1.43 6.20 -11.21
CA GLU A 114 1.27 7.66 -11.43
C GLU A 114 -0.06 8.21 -11.98
N GLY A 115 -1.06 7.40 -12.33
CA GLY A 115 -2.36 7.90 -12.79
C GLY A 115 -3.59 7.24 -12.16
N VAL A 116 -3.44 6.15 -11.42
CA VAL A 116 -4.59 5.40 -10.88
C VAL A 116 -4.92 5.84 -9.46
N CYS A 117 -3.90 6.09 -8.62
CA CYS A 117 -4.13 6.52 -7.25
C CYS A 117 -4.62 7.97 -7.15
N TYR A 118 -4.01 8.86 -7.94
CA TYR A 118 -4.35 10.29 -7.94
C TYR A 118 -5.82 10.53 -8.33
N ASN A 119 -6.28 9.95 -9.45
CA ASN A 119 -7.66 10.10 -9.90
C ASN A 119 -8.70 9.48 -8.96
N LEU A 120 -8.33 8.47 -8.16
CA LEU A 120 -9.21 7.88 -7.14
C LEU A 120 -9.36 8.80 -5.93
N THR A 121 -8.28 9.48 -5.52
CA THR A 121 -8.30 10.45 -4.42
C THR A 121 -9.01 11.75 -4.81
N VAL A 122 -8.79 12.25 -6.03
CA VAL A 122 -9.31 13.54 -6.51
C VAL A 122 -10.82 13.50 -6.81
N ASN A 123 -11.35 12.39 -7.34
CA ASN A 123 -12.79 12.29 -7.62
C ASN A 123 -13.68 12.15 -6.38
N TYR A 124 -13.12 11.81 -5.22
CA TYR A 124 -13.90 11.49 -4.01
C TYR A 124 -13.84 12.56 -2.92
N GLU A 125 -13.45 13.81 -3.25
CA GLU A 125 -13.38 14.94 -2.29
C GLU A 125 -12.85 14.47 -0.93
N ILE A 126 -11.64 13.94 -0.96
CA ILE A 126 -10.93 13.48 0.23
C ILE A 126 -10.45 14.68 1.10
N GLU A 127 -10.96 15.88 0.87
CA GLU A 127 -10.61 17.10 1.60
C GLU A 127 -11.31 17.23 2.97
N ALA A 128 -12.46 16.60 3.20
CA ALA A 128 -13.28 16.92 4.37
C ALA A 128 -12.80 16.33 5.72
N ASN A 129 -11.86 15.37 5.75
CA ASN A 129 -11.47 14.70 7.01
C ASN A 129 -9.97 14.34 7.14
N PHE A 130 -9.17 14.71 6.14
CA PHE A 130 -7.72 14.44 6.15
C PHE A 130 -6.89 15.55 6.79
N THR A 131 -7.49 16.69 7.12
CA THR A 131 -6.86 17.79 7.86
C THR A 131 -6.40 17.41 9.28
N LYS A 132 -6.71 16.20 9.77
CA LYS A 132 -6.18 15.65 11.04
C LYS A 132 -5.42 14.33 10.92
N LYS A 133 -5.38 13.70 9.73
CA LYS A 133 -4.64 12.46 9.48
C LYS A 133 -3.70 12.75 8.33
N GLU A 134 -2.42 13.00 8.62
CA GLU A 134 -1.51 13.57 7.63
C GLU A 134 -1.45 12.72 6.36
N VAL A 135 -1.98 13.27 5.27
CA VAL A 135 -1.66 12.83 3.91
C VAL A 135 -0.35 13.48 3.57
N GLU A 136 0.73 12.80 3.87
CA GLU A 136 2.01 13.18 3.29
C GLU A 136 2.22 12.33 2.05
N MET A 137 2.14 13.05 0.93
CA MET A 137 2.57 12.65 -0.40
C MET A 137 4.05 12.23 -0.29
N MET A 138 4.49 11.06 -0.79
CA MET A 138 5.90 10.58 -0.76
C MET A 138 6.58 10.40 -2.15
N LEU A 139 7.77 11.02 -2.35
CA LEU A 139 8.86 10.73 -3.30
C LEU A 139 10.19 10.82 -2.56
#